data_AF-A0A933ARI0-F1
#
_entry.id   AF-A0A933ARI0-F1
#
_cell.length_a   1.000
_cell.length_b   1.000
_cell.length_c   1.000
_cell.angle_alpha   90.00
_cell.angle_beta   90.00
_cell.angle_gamma   90.00
#
_symmetry.space_group_name_H-M   'P 1'
#
loop_
_entity.id
_entity.type
_entity.pdbx_description
1 polymer ?
#
loop_
_entity_poly.entity_id
_entity_poly.type
_entity_poly.pdbx_seq_one_letter_code
_entity_poly.pdbx_strand_id
1 'polypeptide(L)' 'MLHRKETFVAGDYPGRDKFARLTAQEERHGLYAEPATIGTRNRWMELLEGKGLGLHGHRLVRQSAG' A
#
# COMPACT_ATOMS: atom_id res chain seq x y z
N MET A 1 0.65 -9.37 -3.16
CA MET A 1 0.66 -8.05 -3.81
C MET A 1 2.13 -7.69 -4.00
N LEU A 2 2.59 -7.27 -5.20
CA LEU A 2 3.99 -6.85 -5.37
C LEU A 2 4.21 -5.55 -4.57
N HIS A 3 4.95 -5.62 -3.46
CA HIS A 3 5.39 -4.48 -2.67
C HIS A 3 6.43 -3.67 -3.40
N ARG A 4 6.52 -2.36 -3.12
CA ARG A 4 7.49 -1.46 -3.75
C ARG A 4 7.45 -1.52 -5.28
N LYS A 5 6.26 -1.31 -5.85
CA LYS A 5 6.01 -1.41 -7.31
C LYS A 5 6.94 -0.52 -8.13
N GLU A 6 7.41 0.59 -7.55
CA GLU A 6 8.41 1.50 -8.10
C GLU A 6 9.77 0.86 -8.38
N THR A 7 10.08 -0.31 -7.80
CA THR A 7 11.32 -1.07 -8.08
C THR A 7 11.17 -2.02 -9.26
N PHE A 8 9.94 -2.25 -9.73
CA PHE A 8 9.65 -3.13 -10.88
C PHE A 8 9.46 -2.35 -12.19
N VAL A 9 9.49 -1.03 -12.12
CA VAL A 9 9.36 -0.13 -13.28
C VAL A 9 10.67 0.64 -13.47
N ALA A 10 10.95 1.02 -14.71
CA ALA A 10 12.10 1.85 -15.03
C ALA A 10 12.04 3.21 -14.30
N GLY A 11 13.21 3.82 -14.08
CA GLY A 11 13.33 5.08 -13.33
C GLY A 11 12.55 6.25 -13.95
N ASP A 12 12.39 6.23 -15.27
CA ASP A 12 11.67 7.21 -16.09
C ASP A 12 10.18 6.88 -16.28
N TYR A 13 9.68 5.80 -15.67
CA TYR A 13 8.29 5.42 -15.79
C TYR A 13 7.38 6.52 -15.19
N PRO A 14 6.43 7.11 -15.96
CA PRO A 14 5.63 8.25 -15.49
C PRO A 14 4.77 7.97 -14.25
N GLY A 15 4.47 6.70 -13.96
CA GLY A 15 3.70 6.30 -12.78
C GLY A 15 4.55 5.95 -11.55
N ARG A 16 5.88 6.01 -11.65
CA ARG A 16 6.80 5.53 -10.60
C ARG A 16 6.61 6.28 -9.29
N ASP A 17 6.45 7.60 -9.37
CA ASP A 17 6.22 8.45 -8.20
C ASP A 17 4.91 8.11 -7.48
N LYS A 18 3.89 7.64 -8.21
CA LYS A 18 2.62 7.22 -7.59
C LYS A 18 2.82 5.96 -6.75
N PHE A 19 3.63 5.02 -7.24
CA PHE A 19 4.00 3.82 -6.50
C PHE A 19 4.86 4.14 -5.28
N ALA A 20 5.90 4.97 -5.45
CA ALA A 20 6.76 5.38 -4.34
C ALA A 20 5.98 6.11 -3.24
N ARG A 21 5.04 6.99 -3.62
CA ARG A 21 4.14 7.66 -2.67
C ARG A 21 3.22 6.69 -1.94
N LEU A 22 2.71 5.66 -2.62
CA LEU A 22 1.91 4.61 -1.98
C LEU A 22 2.77 3.86 -0.96
N THR A 23 3.96 3.40 -1.34
CA THR A 23 4.88 2.69 -0.44
C THR A 23 5.25 3.51 0.79
N ALA A 24 5.53 4.80 0.65
CA ALA A 24 5.80 5.67 1.80
C ALA A 24 4.59 5.80 2.76
N GLN A 25 3.36 5.81 2.23
CA GLN A 25 2.15 5.80 3.07
C GLN A 25 2.02 4.47 3.81
N GLU A 26 2.23 3.35 3.12
CA GLU A 26 2.16 2.01 3.68
C GLU A 26 3.20 1.81 4.80
N GLU A 27 4.43 2.30 4.62
CA GLU A 27 5.48 2.33 5.66
C GLU A 27 5.09 3.17 6.86
N ARG A 28 4.56 4.38 6.64
CA ARG A 28 4.11 5.27 7.72
C ARG A 28 2.98 4.66 8.55
N HIS A 29 2.13 3.84 7.93
CA HIS A 29 1.06 3.11 8.61
C HIS A 29 1.52 1.76 9.21
N GLY A 30 2.81 1.43 9.09
CA GLY A 30 3.41 0.22 9.63
C GLY A 30 2.90 -1.05 8.95
N LEU A 31 2.47 -0.98 7.69
CA LEU A 31 1.94 -2.14 6.96
C LEU A 31 3.03 -3.18 6.65
N TYR A 32 4.29 -2.76 6.62
CA TYR A 32 5.45 -3.63 6.39
C TYR A 32 6.00 -4.31 7.66
N ALA A 33 5.45 -4.02 8.84
CA ALA A 33 5.89 -4.63 10.10
C ALA A 33 5.71 -6.15 10.11
N GLU A 34 4.73 -6.66 9.37
CA GLU A 34 4.47 -8.09 9.20
C GLU A 34 4.49 -8.46 7.70
N PRO A 35 5.67 -8.71 7.11
CA PRO A 35 5.79 -9.02 5.67
C PRO A 35 4.97 -10.24 5.21
N ALA A 36 4.63 -11.15 6.13
CA ALA A 36 3.80 -12.31 5.85
C ALA A 36 2.31 -11.96 5.59
N THR A 37 1.81 -10.83 6.11
CA THR A 37 0.40 -10.44 5.98
C THR A 37 0.11 -9.66 4.70
N ILE A 38 1.15 -9.27 3.97
CA ILE A 38 1.01 -8.39 2.81
C ILE A 38 1.14 -9.14 1.46
N GLY A 39 1.55 -10.41 1.51
CA GLY A 39 1.80 -11.27 0.35
C GLY A 39 0.56 -11.57 -0.51
N THR A 40 -0.65 -11.56 0.03
CA THR A 40 -1.90 -11.79 -0.72
C THR A 40 -2.81 -10.56 -0.69
N ARG A 41 -3.67 -10.41 -1.71
CA ARG A 41 -4.62 -9.29 -1.76
C ARG A 41 -5.58 -9.33 -0.56
N ASN A 42 -6.06 -10.51 -0.17
CA ASN A 42 -7.03 -10.65 0.92
C ASN A 42 -6.44 -10.22 2.26
N ARG A 43 -5.27 -10.78 2.64
CA ARG A 43 -4.61 -10.38 3.88
C ARG A 43 -4.22 -8.90 3.90
N TRP A 44 -3.86 -8.34 2.74
CA TRP A 44 -3.62 -6.91 2.61
C TRP A 44 -4.87 -6.08 2.89
N MET A 45 -6.02 -6.47 2.33
CA MET A 45 -7.30 -5.79 2.57
C MET A 45 -7.71 -5.89 4.05
N GLU A 46 -7.58 -7.07 4.66
CA GLU A 46 -7.83 -7.29 6.09
C GLU A 46 -6.95 -6.41 6.98
N LEU A 47 -5.66 -6.29 6.65
CA LEU A 47 -4.71 -5.43 7.38
C LEU A 47 -5.07 -3.94 7.28
N LEU A 48 -5.48 -3.49 6.09
CA LEU A 48 -5.95 -2.12 5.88
C LEU A 48 -7.21 -1.85 6.72
N GLU A 49 -8.20 -2.75 6.65
CA GLU A 49 -9.47 -2.63 7.36
C GLU A 49 -9.26 -2.64 8.88
N GLY A 50 -8.41 -3.53 9.40
CA GLY A 50 -8.03 -3.57 10.81
C GLY A 50 -7.31 -2.30 11.31
N LYS A 51 -6.74 -1.49 10.40
CA LYS A 51 -6.15 -0.17 10.69
C LYS A 51 -7.10 0.99 10.38
N GLY A 52 -8.34 0.73 9.98
CA GLY A 52 -9.31 1.74 9.55
C GLY A 52 -8.87 2.49 8.30
N LEU A 53 -8.16 1.79 7.40
CA LEU A 53 -7.63 2.31 6.15
C LEU A 53 -8.31 1.62 4.96
N GLY A 54 -8.42 2.34 3.86
CA GLY A 54 -8.84 1.82 2.57
C GLY A 54 -7.83 2.22 1.49
N LEU A 55 -7.82 1.47 0.39
CA LEU A 55 -7.01 1.80 -0.79
C LEU A 55 -7.91 2.39 -1.87
N HIS A 56 -7.64 3.63 -2.29
CA HIS A 56 -8.32 4.28 -3.41
C HIS A 56 -7.31 4.64 -4.50
N GLY A 57 -7.25 3.81 -5.56
CA GLY A 57 -6.20 3.88 -6.57
C GLY A 57 -4.81 3.63 -5.97
N HIS A 58 -3.97 4.67 -5.92
CA HIS A 58 -2.60 4.62 -5.39
C HIS A 58 -2.44 5.45 -4.09
N ARG A 59 -3.51 5.56 -3.31
CA ARG A 59 -3.53 6.34 -2.07
C ARG A 59 -4.24 5.57 -0.97
N LEU A 60 -3.66 5.59 0.23
CA LEU A 60 -4.33 5.13 1.44
C LEU A 60 -5.22 6.25 1.97
N VAL A 61 -6.47 5.91 2.27
CA VAL A 61 -7.45 6.82 2.82
C VAL A 61 -7.95 6.27 4.16
N ARG A 62 -8.25 7.15 5.12
CA ARG A 62 -8.98 6.73 6.32
C ARG A 62 -10.37 6.30 5.90
N GLN A 63 -10.79 5.12 6.34
CA GLN A 63 -12.20 4.77 6.29
C GLN A 63 -12.89 5.56 7.40
N SER A 64 -13.77 6.46 7.03
CA SER A 64 -14.70 7.05 7.99
C SER A 64 -15.59 5.90 8.49
N ALA A 65 -15.50 5.58 9.78
CA ALA A 65 -16.51 4.74 10.40
C ALA A 65 -17.87 5.41 10.20
N GLY A 66 -18.78 4.73 9.53
CA GLY A 66 -20.20 5.07 9.56
C GLY A 66 -20.80 4.76 10.91
#